data_AF-A0A7W3ZR03-F1
#
_entry.id   AF-A0A7W3ZR03-F1
#
_cell.length_a   1.000
_cell.length_b   1.000
_cell.length_c   1.000
_cell.angle_alpha   90.00
_cell.angle_beta   90.00
_cell.angle_gamma   90.00
#
_symmetry.space_group_name_H-M   'P 1'
#
loop_
_entity.id
_entity.type
_entity.pdbx_description
1 polymer ?
#
loop_
_entity_poly.entity_id
_entity_poly.type
_entity_poly.pdbx_seq_one_letter_code
_entity_poly.pdbx_strand_id
1 'polypeptide(L)' 'MAEVLVVVDHVDGAVRKPTLELLALARRLGEPVAVFLGAGVESAAPVLGE' A
#
# COMPACT_ATOMS: atom_id res chain seq x y z
N MET A 1 17.22 7.38 3.85
CA MET A 1 15.91 8.05 3.71
C MET A 1 14.96 7.38 4.68
N ALA A 2 14.04 8.09 5.34
CA ALA A 2 13.15 7.47 6.32
C ALA A 2 12.13 6.56 5.62
N GLU A 3 11.74 5.46 6.26
CA GLU A 3 10.63 4.62 5.81
C GLU A 3 9.30 5.34 6.06
N VAL A 4 8.40 5.30 5.08
CA VAL A 4 7.07 5.90 5.14
C VAL A 4 6.04 4.78 5.03
N LEU A 5 5.53 4.37 6.18
CA LEU A 5 4.53 3.32 6.29
C LEU A 5 3.17 3.86 5.82
N VAL A 6 2.61 3.24 4.78
CA VAL A 6 1.27 3.55 4.26
C VAL A 6 0.36 2.36 4.50
N VAL A 7 -0.64 2.54 5.36
CA VAL A 7 -1.64 1.50 5.62
C VAL A 7 -2.52 1.31 4.40
N VAL A 8 -2.65 0.06 3.95
CA VAL A 8 -3.46 -0.32 2.79
C VAL A 8 -4.93 -0.37 3.19
N ASP A 9 -5.75 0.46 2.56
CA ASP A 9 -7.21 0.35 2.62
C ASP A 9 -7.67 -0.66 1.57
N HIS A 10 -8.33 -1.72 2.03
CA HIS A 10 -8.84 -2.77 1.17
C HIS A 10 -10.15 -3.35 1.72
N VAL A 11 -10.91 -3.99 0.83
CA VAL A 11 -12.04 -4.85 1.19
C VAL A 11 -11.80 -6.19 0.52
N ASP A 12 -11.69 -7.26 1.31
CA ASP A 12 -11.47 -8.62 0.82
C ASP A 12 -10.29 -8.74 -0.19
N GLY A 13 -9.17 -8.08 0.10
CA GLY A 13 -7.99 -8.03 -0.78
C GLY A 13 -8.06 -7.04 -1.95
N ALA A 14 -9.22 -6.43 -2.22
CA ALA A 14 -9.34 -5.39 -3.24
C ALA A 14 -8.82 -4.05 -2.72
N VAL A 15 -7.62 -3.65 -3.15
CA VAL A 15 -6.97 -2.39 -2.79
C VAL A 15 -7.74 -1.20 -3.37
N ARG A 16 -8.04 -0.20 -2.53
CA ARG A 16 -8.68 1.01 -3.00
C ARG A 16 -7.69 1.98 -3.63
N LYS A 17 -8.14 2.72 -4.65
CA LYS A 17 -7.35 3.75 -5.35
C LYS A 17 -6.59 4.71 -4.42
N PRO A 18 -7.18 5.24 -3.33
CA PRO A 18 -6.46 6.18 -2.46
C PRO A 18 -5.16 5.61 -1.88
N THR A 19 -5.06 4.30 -1.62
CA THR A 19 -3.80 3.68 -1.16
C THR A 19 -2.69 3.84 -2.19
N LEU A 20 -2.97 3.64 -3.47
CA LEU A 20 -1.98 3.78 -4.54
C LEU A 20 -1.53 5.23 -4.72
N GLU A 21 -2.47 6.18 -4.57
CA GLU A 21 -2.17 7.61 -4.60
C GLU A 21 -1.28 8.02 -3.41
N LEU A 22 -1.56 7.49 -2.22
CA LEU A 22 -0.74 7.74 -1.02
C LEU A 22 0.66 7.12 -1.13
N LEU A 23 0.79 5.90 -1.66
CA LEU A 23 2.08 5.29 -1.94
C LEU A 23 2.90 6.11 -2.94
N ALA A 24 2.24 6.64 -3.98
CA ALA A 24 2.90 7.53 -4.93
C ALA A 24 3.35 8.85 -4.27
N LEU A 25 2.52 9.42 -3.40
CA LEU A 25 2.84 10.66 -2.69
C LEU A 25 3.95 10.47 -1.65
N ALA A 26 3.98 9.33 -0.96
CA ALA A 26 4.94 8.99 0.09
C ALA A 26 6.40 9.04 -0.40
N ARG A 27 6.66 8.79 -1.69
CA ARG A 27 7.98 8.97 -2.32
C ARG A 27 8.58 10.36 -2.18
N ARG A 28 7.75 11.39 -1.94
CA ARG A 28 8.21 12.76 -1.69
C ARG A 28 8.74 12.97 -0.27
N LEU A 29 8.39 12.08 0.65
CA LEU A 29 8.71 12.14 2.07
C LEU A 29 9.79 11.12 2.46
N GLY A 30 9.81 9.98 1.79
CA GLY A 30 10.79 8.93 2.01
C GLY A 30 10.54 7.67 1.19
N GLU A 31 11.05 6.53 1.68
CA GLU A 31 10.86 5.24 1.01
C GLU A 31 9.48 4.67 1.41
N PRO A 32 8.53 4.52 0.47
CA PRO A 32 7.19 4.03 0.79
C PRO A 32 7.19 2.54 1.11
N VAL A 33 6.49 2.15 2.19
CA VAL A 33 6.26 0.75 2.56
C VAL A 33 4.76 0.53 2.69
N ALA A 34 4.20 -0.36 1.88
CA ALA A 34 2.79 -0.74 1.97
C ALA A 34 2.58 -1.69 3.16
N VAL A 35 1.68 -1.32 4.07
CA VAL A 35 1.33 -2.15 5.24
C VAL A 35 -0.08 -2.71 5.06
N PHE A 36 -0.15 -4.00 4.74
CA PHE A 36 -1.40 -4.74 4.59
C PHE A 36 -1.80 -5.41 5.90
N LEU A 37 -3.07 -5.32 6.30
CA LEU A 37 -3.59 -5.88 7.56
C LEU A 37 -4.81 -6.75 7.29
N GLY A 38 -4.76 -8.02 7.68
CA GLY A 38 -5.88 -8.95 7.54
C GLY A 38 -5.69 -9.97 6.41
N ALA A 39 -6.78 -10.58 5.97
CA ALA A 39 -6.78 -11.61 4.93
C ALA A 39 -6.87 -11.01 3.51
N GLY A 40 -6.54 -11.81 2.49
CA GLY A 40 -6.66 -11.41 1.08
C GLY A 40 -5.41 -10.78 0.48
N VAL A 41 -4.24 -10.91 1.13
CA VAL A 41 -2.97 -10.35 0.64
C VAL A 41 -2.60 -10.88 -0.75
N GLU A 42 -2.95 -12.13 -1.06
CA GLU A 42 -2.63 -12.73 -2.37
C GLU A 42 -3.35 -12.06 -3.54
N SER A 43 -4.49 -11.43 -3.28
CA SER A 43 -5.21 -10.61 -4.26
C SER A 43 -4.66 -9.18 -4.32
N ALA A 44 -4.11 -8.67 -3.21
CA ALA A 44 -3.59 -7.31 -3.10
C ALA A 44 -2.15 -7.17 -3.63
N ALA A 45 -1.29 -8.17 -3.43
CA ALA A 45 0.14 -8.12 -3.73
C ALA A 45 0.44 -7.73 -5.19
N PRO A 46 -0.23 -8.29 -6.22
CA PRO A 46 0.02 -7.90 -7.60
C PRO A 46 -0.30 -6.42 -7.90
N VAL A 47 -1.19 -5.81 -7.12
CA VAL A 47 -1.61 -4.41 -7.29
C VAL A 47 -0.67 -3.45 -6.54
N LEU A 48 -0.11 -3.89 -5.41
CA LEU A 48 0.81 -3.09 -4.58
C LEU A 48 2.24 -3.06 -5.13
N GLY A 49 2.56 -3.97 -6.05
CA GLY A 49 3.91 -4.21 -6.56
C GLY A 49 4.60 -5.30 -5.75
N GLU A 50 5.25 -6.23 -6.44
CA GLU A 50 6.13 -7.23 -5.83
C GLU A 50 7.32 -6.59 -5.11
#